data_AF-A0A091CSX4-F1
#
_entry.id   AF-A0A091CSX4-F1
#
_cell.length_a   1.000
_cell.length_b   1.000
_cell.length_c   1.000
_cell.angle_alpha   90.00
_cell.angle_beta   90.00
_cell.angle_gamma   90.00
#
_symmetry.space_group_name_H-M   'P 1'
#
loop_
_entity.id
_entity.type
_entity.pdbx_description
1 polymer ?
#
loop_
_entity_poly.entity_id
_entity_poly.type
_entity_poly.pdbx_seq_one_letter_code
_entity_poly.pdbx_strand_id
1 'polypeptide(L)'
;MSIGARSQSAHTHLERHTSEFMECNLNELVQHDLPALRETLPAEQDLTTKNVSIGTVGKDLEFTICDDGDVSPFLEGLEERPQRKAQPAQPADESAEKADETMAH
;
A
#
# COMPACT_ATOMS: atom_id res chain seq x y z
N MET A 1 6.77 -3.60 -3.71
CA MET A 1 6.00 -3.43 -4.97
C MET A 1 4.53 -3.28 -4.63
N SER A 2 3.73 -2.54 -5.40
CA SER A 2 2.27 -2.42 -5.21
C SER A 2 1.57 -2.51 -6.57
N ILE A 3 0.37 -3.08 -6.61
CA ILE A 3 -0.43 -3.31 -7.82
C ILE A 3 -1.89 -2.96 -7.52
N GLY A 4 -2.61 -2.48 -8.53
CA GLY A 4 -4.04 -2.17 -8.45
C GLY A 4 -4.34 -0.67 -8.50
N ALA A 5 -5.58 -0.31 -8.17
CA ALA A 5 -6.02 1.08 -8.21
C ALA A 5 -5.18 1.95 -7.26
N ARG A 6 -4.68 3.09 -7.77
CA ARG A 6 -3.88 4.06 -7.00
C ARG A 6 -2.61 3.47 -6.35
N SER A 7 -2.11 2.34 -6.87
CA SER A 7 -0.92 1.65 -6.33
C SER A 7 0.38 2.46 -6.43
N GLN A 8 0.43 3.49 -7.28
CA GLN A 8 1.64 4.31 -7.42
C GLN A 8 2.01 5.08 -6.13
N SER A 9 1.03 5.47 -5.30
CA SER A 9 1.33 6.11 -4.02
C SER A 9 2.00 5.13 -3.05
N ALA A 10 1.48 3.90 -2.97
CA ALA A 10 2.10 2.81 -2.21
C ALA A 10 3.50 2.47 -2.76
N HIS A 11 3.67 2.40 -4.08
CA HIS A 11 4.99 2.16 -4.69
C HIS A 11 6.02 3.20 -4.25
N THR A 12 5.65 4.48 -4.37
CA THR A 12 6.51 5.60 -3.96
C THR A 12 6.85 5.54 -2.46
N HIS A 13 5.89 5.13 -1.61
CA HIS A 13 6.14 4.95 -0.18
C HIS A 13 7.15 3.82 0.09
N LEU A 14 6.99 2.68 -0.57
CA LEU A 14 7.87 1.53 -0.43
C LEU A 14 9.28 1.81 -0.95
N GLU A 15 9.42 2.54 -2.07
CA GLU A 15 10.73 2.92 -2.63
C GLU A 15 11.58 3.73 -1.64
N ARG A 16 10.95 4.60 -0.84
CA ARG A 16 11.65 5.44 0.15
C ARG A 16 12.22 4.63 1.32
N HIS A 17 11.58 3.53 1.68
CA HIS A 17 11.92 2.71 2.85
C HIS A 17 12.57 1.37 2.48
N THR A 18 12.79 1.10 1.18
CA THR A 18 13.29 -0.21 0.70
C THR A 18 14.62 -0.62 1.33
N SER A 19 15.49 0.35 1.66
CA SER A 19 16.78 0.08 2.31
C SER A 19 16.65 -0.49 3.73
N GLU A 20 15.53 -0.24 4.41
CA GLU A 20 15.28 -0.64 5.81
C GLU A 20 14.75 -2.09 5.90
N PHE A 21 14.10 -2.58 4.84
CA PHE A 21 13.37 -3.86 4.86
C PHE A 21 14.24 -5.09 5.15
N MET A 22 15.53 -5.03 4.83
CA MET A 22 16.44 -6.17 5.06
C MET A 22 16.78 -6.35 6.54
N GLU A 23 16.62 -5.29 7.36
CA GLU A 23 16.88 -5.31 8.80
C GLU A 23 15.60 -5.46 9.63
N CYS A 24 14.43 -5.32 8.99
CA CYS A 24 13.13 -5.44 9.65
C CYS A 24 12.80 -6.87 10.08
N ASN A 25 12.19 -7.01 11.26
CA ASN A 25 11.45 -8.20 11.63
C ASN A 25 10.04 -8.21 11.01
N LEU A 26 9.30 -9.32 11.17
CA LEU A 26 7.96 -9.49 10.59
C LEU A 26 6.99 -8.33 10.94
N ASN A 27 6.96 -7.91 12.20
CA ASN A 27 6.05 -6.87 12.65
C ASN A 27 6.43 -5.51 12.07
N GLU A 28 7.72 -5.19 12.02
CA GLU A 28 8.23 -3.96 11.40
C GLU A 28 7.92 -3.92 9.90
N LEU A 29 8.07 -5.05 9.21
CA LEU A 29 7.76 -5.14 7.78
C LEU A 29 6.28 -4.86 7.51
N VAL A 30 5.38 -5.46 8.30
CA VAL A 30 3.93 -5.18 8.22
C VAL A 30 3.64 -3.70 8.54
N GLN A 31 4.38 -3.11 9.47
CA GLN A 31 4.25 -1.68 9.78
C GLN A 31 4.78 -0.75 8.68
N HIS A 32 5.59 -1.20 7.74
CA HIS A 32 5.90 -0.44 6.51
C HIS A 32 4.82 -0.63 5.43
N ASP A 33 4.25 -1.82 5.32
CA ASP A 33 3.26 -2.14 4.30
C ASP A 33 1.89 -1.47 4.56
N LEU A 34 1.42 -1.43 5.80
CA LEU A 34 0.11 -0.85 6.12
C LEU A 34 0.03 0.67 5.83
N PRO A 35 1.01 1.52 6.20
CA PRO A 35 1.03 2.91 5.78
C PRO A 35 1.06 3.07 4.26
N ALA A 36 1.86 2.27 3.56
CA ALA A 36 1.91 2.29 2.09
C ALA A 36 0.54 1.96 1.48
N LEU A 37 -0.13 0.92 1.98
CA LEU A 37 -1.48 0.55 1.55
C LEU A 37 -2.50 1.65 1.85
N ARG A 38 -2.42 2.30 3.02
CA ARG A 38 -3.29 3.43 3.38
C ARG A 38 -3.13 4.62 2.42
N GLU A 39 -1.97 4.81 1.82
CA GLU A 39 -1.76 5.87 0.81
C GLU A 39 -2.59 5.67 -0.47
N THR A 40 -3.12 4.48 -0.70
CA THR A 40 -3.97 4.18 -1.86
C THR A 40 -5.43 4.60 -1.63
N LEU A 41 -5.81 4.84 -0.36
CA LEU A 41 -7.18 5.15 0.04
C LEU A 41 -7.50 6.65 -0.07
N PRO A 42 -8.77 7.02 -0.35
CA PRO A 42 -9.28 8.39 -0.18
C PRO A 42 -8.91 8.99 1.18
N ALA A 43 -8.95 10.32 1.28
CA ALA A 43 -8.65 11.04 2.52
C ALA A 43 -9.61 10.66 3.67
N GLU A 44 -10.84 10.28 3.33
CA GLU A 44 -11.94 9.98 4.24
C GLU A 44 -12.04 8.49 4.63
N GLN A 45 -11.15 7.65 4.10
CA GLN A 45 -11.15 6.20 4.35
C GLN A 45 -9.85 5.78 5.02
N ASP A 46 -9.97 4.80 5.92
CA ASP A 46 -8.87 4.20 6.65
C ASP A 46 -8.90 2.67 6.58
N LEU A 47 -7.79 2.08 7.02
CA LEU A 47 -7.66 0.64 7.16
C LEU A 47 -8.45 0.16 8.37
N THR A 48 -9.14 -0.95 8.20
CA THR A 48 -10.03 -1.57 9.18
C THR A 48 -9.88 -3.08 9.10
N THR A 49 -10.36 -3.78 10.12
CA THR A 49 -10.44 -5.25 10.13
C THR A 49 -11.27 -5.83 8.99
N LYS A 50 -12.11 -5.02 8.33
CA LYS A 50 -13.03 -5.47 7.27
C LYS A 50 -12.54 -5.20 5.85
N ASN A 51 -11.47 -4.44 5.68
CA ASN A 51 -10.94 -4.08 4.36
C ASN A 51 -9.44 -4.37 4.21
N VAL A 52 -8.85 -5.13 5.14
CA VAL A 52 -7.45 -5.55 5.13
C VAL A 52 -7.35 -7.06 5.33
N SER A 53 -6.47 -7.67 4.54
CA SER A 53 -6.03 -9.06 4.67
C SER A 53 -4.51 -9.09 4.57
N ILE A 54 -3.84 -9.83 5.45
CA ILE A 54 -2.38 -9.89 5.51
C ILE A 54 -1.94 -11.34 5.32
N GLY A 55 -1.16 -11.61 4.28
CA GLY A 55 -0.53 -12.90 4.05
C GLY A 55 0.94 -12.87 4.47
N THR A 56 1.38 -13.79 5.32
CA THR A 56 2.79 -13.90 5.74
C THR A 56 3.33 -15.31 5.51
N VAL A 57 4.62 -15.39 5.16
CA VAL A 57 5.37 -16.64 4.99
C VAL A 57 6.83 -16.35 5.29
N GLY A 58 7.56 -17.33 5.81
CA GLY A 58 8.97 -17.13 6.15
C GLY A 58 9.70 -18.40 6.51
N LYS A 59 10.94 -18.24 6.97
CA LYS A 59 11.70 -19.36 7.51
C LYS A 59 10.99 -19.87 8.78
N ASP A 60 10.69 -21.16 8.81
CA ASP A 60 9.96 -21.81 9.91
C ASP A 60 8.52 -21.26 10.12
N LEU A 61 7.96 -20.57 9.10
CA LEU A 61 6.60 -20.04 9.08
C LEU A 61 5.90 -20.44 7.78
N GLU A 62 4.94 -21.36 7.87
CA GLU A 62 4.07 -21.71 6.75
C GLU A 62 3.20 -20.51 6.34
N PHE A 63 2.81 -20.47 5.06
CA PHE A 63 1.98 -19.38 4.56
C PHE A 63 0.66 -19.31 5.33
N THR A 64 0.44 -18.16 5.97
CA THR A 64 -0.72 -17.88 6.82
C THR A 64 -1.40 -16.61 6.36
N ILE A 65 -2.73 -16.63 6.30
CA ILE A 65 -3.57 -15.46 6.01
C ILE A 65 -4.21 -15.01 7.32
N CYS A 66 -4.12 -13.71 7.60
CA CYS A 66 -4.78 -13.04 8.71
C CYS A 66 -5.89 -12.13 8.16
N ASP A 67 -7.12 -12.35 8.60
CA ASP A 67 -8.32 -11.60 8.20
C ASP A 67 -9.11 -11.15 9.45
N ASP A 68 -10.07 -10.25 9.28
CA ASP A 68 -11.03 -9.87 10.32
C ASP A 68 -10.37 -9.51 11.67
N GLY A 69 -10.61 -10.30 12.72
CA GLY A 69 -10.08 -10.05 14.05
C GLY A 69 -8.56 -10.21 14.12
N ASP A 70 -7.98 -11.05 13.27
CA ASP A 70 -6.57 -11.42 13.32
C ASP A 70 -5.65 -10.28 12.83
N VAL A 71 -6.20 -9.31 12.07
CA VAL A 71 -5.45 -8.12 11.64
C VAL A 71 -5.43 -7.00 12.69
N SER A 72 -6.31 -7.06 13.70
CA SER A 72 -6.41 -6.06 14.77
C SER A 72 -5.06 -5.67 15.41
N PRO A 73 -4.20 -6.63 15.84
CA PRO A 73 -2.93 -6.28 16.48
C PRO A 73 -1.99 -5.48 15.57
N PHE A 74 -2.07 -5.66 14.25
CA PHE A 74 -1.26 -4.89 13.30
C PHE A 74 -1.82 -3.49 13.05
N LEU A 75 -3.15 -3.32 13.16
CA LEU A 75 -3.82 -2.03 12.96
C LEU A 75 -3.70 -1.11 14.19
N GLU A 76 -3.67 -1.65 15.41
CA GLU A 76 -3.53 -0.87 16.65
C GLU A 76 -2.22 -0.08 16.73
N GLY A 77 -1.16 -0.56 16.06
CA GLY A 77 0.14 0.11 16.00
C GLY A 77 0.30 1.09 14.85
N LEU A 78 -0.73 1.29 14.01
CA LEU A 78 -0.64 2.15 12.84
C LEU A 78 -0.64 3.63 13.24
N GLU A 79 0.45 4.35 12.96
CA GLU A 79 0.53 5.78 13.24
C GLU A 79 -0.61 6.55 12.57
N GLU A 80 -1.15 7.55 13.28
CA GLU A 80 -2.21 8.42 12.78
C GLU A 80 -1.77 9.09 11.48
N ARG A 81 -2.69 9.27 10.53
CA ARG A 81 -2.37 9.84 9.22
C ARG A 81 -1.80 11.25 9.43
N PRO A 82 -0.52 11.51 9.11
CA PRO A 82 0.01 12.86 9.25
C PRO A 82 -0.84 13.76 8.35
N GLN A 83 -1.44 14.80 8.93
CA GLN A 83 -2.20 15.80 8.17
C GLN A 83 -1.25 16.44 7.16
N ARG A 84 -1.24 15.92 5.92
CA ARG A 84 -0.40 16.46 4.85
C ARG A 84 -0.87 17.88 4.59
N LYS A 85 -0.11 18.88 5.06
CA LYS A 85 -0.07 20.18 4.38
C LYS A 85 0.30 19.85 2.94
N ALA A 86 -0.61 20.15 2.01
CA ALA A 86 -0.53 19.77 0.61
C ALA A 86 0.90 19.94 0.06
N GLN A 87 1.63 18.83 -0.06
CA GLN A 87 2.80 18.79 -0.92
C GLN A 87 2.26 18.65 -2.35
N PRO A 88 2.82 19.38 -3.34
CA PRO A 88 2.34 19.32 -4.70
C PRO A 88 2.39 17.87 -5.17
N ALA A 89 1.25 17.33 -5.60
CA ALA A 89 1.20 16.09 -6.33
C ALA A 89 2.13 16.26 -7.55
N GLN A 90 3.22 15.50 -7.61
CA GLN A 90 3.91 15.34 -8.88
C GLN A 90 2.92 14.66 -9.83
N PRO A 91 2.76 15.17 -11.06
CA PRO A 91 1.75 14.66 -11.98
C PRO A 91 2.02 13.18 -12.24
N ALA A 92 1.10 12.33 -11.77
CA ALA A 92 1.04 10.95 -12.18
C ALA A 92 0.57 10.95 -13.64
N ASP A 93 1.52 10.66 -14.51
CA ASP A 93 1.42 10.27 -15.92
C ASP A 93 -0.02 10.10 -16.45
N GLU A 94 -0.47 11.13 -17.17
CA GLU A 94 -1.62 11.05 -18.07
C GLU A 94 -1.16 10.25 -19.31
N SER A 95 -1.18 8.92 -19.23
CA SER A 95 -0.88 8.09 -20.39
C SER A 95 -1.63 6.76 -20.32
N ALA A 96 -2.84 6.76 -20.88
CA ALA A 96 -3.39 5.66 -21.67
C ALA A 96 -4.84 5.97 -22.10
N GLU A 97 -5.02 6.81 -23.13
CA GLU A 97 -6.10 6.57 -24.11
C GLU A 97 -5.76 7.28 -25.44
N LYS A 98 -4.90 6.66 -26.25
CA LYS A 98 -4.85 6.96 -27.69
C LYS A 98 -4.36 5.77 -28.50
N ALA A 99 -5.29 4.91 -28.88
CA ALA A 99 -5.26 4.00 -30.04
C ALA A 99 -6.68 3.42 -30.09
N ASP A 100 -7.56 3.89 -30.96
CA ASP A 100 -7.79 3.41 -32.33
C ASP A 100 -8.96 4.28 -32.85
N GLU A 101 -8.96 4.95 -34.00
CA GLU A 101 -8.89 4.38 -35.33
C GLU A 101 -8.77 5.59 -36.29
N THR A 102 -7.75 5.61 -37.15
CA THR A 102 -7.65 6.55 -38.28
C THR A 102 -7.75 5.75 -39.56
N MET A 103 -8.67 6.17 -40.44
CA MET A 103 -8.77 5.83 -41.87
C MET A 103 -9.20 4.42 -42.28
N ALA A 104 -10.42 4.31 -42.80
CA ALA A 104 -10.68 3.62 -44.07
C ALA A 104 -11.96 4.15 -44.76
N HIS A 105 -11.73 4.76 -45.93
CA HIS A 105 -12.65 5.06 -47.05
C HIS A 105 -13.73 6.15 -46.95
#